data_AF-A0AAU0MQT1-F1
#
_entry.id   AF-A0AAU0MQT1-F1
#
_cell.length_a   1.000
_cell.length_b   1.000
_cell.length_c   1.000
_cell.angle_alpha   90.00
_cell.angle_beta   90.00
_cell.angle_gamma   90.00
#
_symmetry.space_group_name_H-M   'P 1'
#
loop_
_entity.id
_entity.type
_entity.pdbx_description
1 polymer ?
#
loop_
_entity_poly.entity_id
_entity_poly.type
_entity_poly.pdbx_seq_one_letter_code
_entity_poly.pdbx_strand_id
1 'polypeptide(L)'
;MYKPSLFLASSLAIALSAAADPLIEKAEAASTEGPIYAYEMSYSIGDLTATGKADPSAPKGERLTVYTPKKDNWPEGFEEGLEEVDADIDGDIWCKDFIDMVPENAQQVSETDTTATYAFTPKPDADSDGTEKKLMKKINAEITLAKEDGAVMDFNMVLPKPYKPAIVAKINTFKMDATCARAPDGRTYAQDFNFEIDGSAMMQSFAEKTTYSITKLLDPVG
;
A
#
# COMPACT_ATOMS: atom_id res chain seq x y z
N MET A 1 -16.15 -73.80 3.66
CA MET A 1 -16.54 -72.46 4.16
C MET A 1 -15.29 -71.59 4.21
N TYR A 2 -15.12 -70.70 3.24
CA TYR A 2 -13.95 -69.81 3.12
C TYR A 2 -14.35 -68.42 3.62
N LYS A 3 -13.63 -67.88 4.60
CA LYS A 3 -13.80 -66.50 5.10
C LYS A 3 -12.97 -65.56 4.21
N PRO A 4 -13.51 -64.46 3.67
CA PRO A 4 -12.71 -63.45 3.02
C PRO A 4 -12.15 -62.48 4.07
N SER A 5 -10.84 -62.28 4.06
CA SER A 5 -10.17 -61.21 4.81
C SER A 5 -10.35 -59.90 4.06
N LEU A 6 -11.04 -58.94 4.67
CA LEU A 6 -11.08 -57.56 4.22
C LEU A 6 -9.75 -56.89 4.56
N PHE A 7 -8.95 -56.52 3.56
CA PHE A 7 -7.85 -55.60 3.72
C PHE A 7 -8.40 -54.16 3.72
N LEU A 8 -8.33 -53.48 4.87
CA LEU A 8 -8.49 -52.03 4.93
C LEU A 8 -7.21 -51.38 4.37
N ALA A 9 -7.32 -50.77 3.20
CA ALA A 9 -6.30 -49.85 2.70
C ALA A 9 -6.46 -48.52 3.45
N SER A 10 -5.53 -48.24 4.37
CA SER A 10 -5.46 -46.96 5.08
C SER A 10 -4.69 -45.96 4.22
N SER A 11 -5.39 -45.04 3.57
CA SER A 11 -4.80 -43.94 2.81
C SER A 11 -4.25 -42.90 3.79
N LEU A 12 -2.92 -42.85 3.98
CA LEU A 12 -2.26 -41.70 4.62
C LEU A 12 -2.36 -40.49 3.68
N ALA A 13 -3.26 -39.57 3.99
CA ALA A 13 -3.20 -38.22 3.45
C ALA A 13 -2.04 -37.48 4.14
N ILE A 14 -0.94 -37.27 3.43
CA ILE A 14 0.13 -36.39 3.87
C ILE A 14 -0.43 -34.96 3.74
N ALA A 15 -0.81 -34.36 4.87
CA ALA A 15 -1.08 -32.93 4.92
C ALA A 15 0.25 -32.21 4.70
N LEU A 16 0.51 -31.72 3.47
CA LEU A 16 1.55 -30.72 3.28
C LEU A 16 1.09 -29.48 4.04
N SER A 17 1.81 -29.13 5.11
CA SER A 17 1.78 -27.79 5.66
C SER A 17 2.07 -26.82 4.52
N ALA A 18 1.19 -25.85 4.28
CA ALA A 18 1.46 -24.74 3.38
C ALA A 18 2.67 -23.99 3.95
N ALA A 19 3.86 -24.28 3.44
CA ALA A 19 5.04 -23.49 3.72
C ALA A 19 4.82 -22.11 3.09
N ALA A 20 5.24 -21.06 3.79
CA ALA A 20 5.22 -19.72 3.24
C ALA A 20 6.06 -19.67 1.95
N ASP A 21 5.63 -18.86 0.99
CA ASP A 21 6.35 -18.72 -0.27
C ASP A 21 7.73 -18.09 -0.01
N PRO A 22 8.84 -18.71 -0.45
CA PRO A 22 10.18 -18.18 -0.20
C PRO A 22 10.41 -16.75 -0.68
N LEU A 23 9.68 -16.29 -1.71
CA LEU A 23 9.78 -14.92 -2.19
C LEU A 23 9.06 -13.93 -1.26
N ILE A 24 7.94 -14.34 -0.66
CA ILE A 24 7.25 -13.55 0.37
C ILE A 24 8.13 -13.48 1.63
N GLU A 25 8.68 -14.60 2.09
CA GLU A 25 9.61 -14.62 3.24
C GLU A 25 10.82 -13.69 3.01
N LYS A 26 11.34 -13.68 1.78
CA LYS A 26 12.44 -12.81 1.38
C LYS A 26 12.05 -11.33 1.40
N ALA A 27 10.84 -11.00 0.92
CA ALA A 27 10.30 -9.66 0.97
C ALA A 27 10.08 -9.19 2.42
N GLU A 28 9.57 -10.05 3.29
CA GLU A 28 9.40 -9.78 4.73
C GLU A 28 10.75 -9.50 5.42
N ALA A 29 11.80 -10.23 5.03
CA ALA A 29 13.15 -10.09 5.57
C ALA A 29 13.95 -8.90 4.98
N ALA A 30 13.41 -8.19 3.99
CA ALA A 30 14.10 -7.06 3.38
C ALA A 30 14.29 -5.91 4.40
N SER A 31 15.46 -5.27 4.35
CA SER A 31 15.84 -4.21 5.28
C SER A 31 14.96 -2.98 5.17
N THR A 32 14.50 -2.45 6.29
CA THR A 32 13.89 -1.12 6.42
C THR A 32 14.93 -0.04 6.76
N GLU A 33 16.13 -0.44 7.18
CA GLU A 33 17.21 0.49 7.52
C GLU A 33 17.78 1.19 6.27
N GLY A 34 18.03 2.49 6.40
CA GLY A 34 18.68 3.30 5.39
C GLY A 34 18.56 4.80 5.70
N PRO A 35 19.16 5.66 4.87
CA PRO A 35 19.05 7.11 5.05
C PRO A 35 17.63 7.63 4.84
N ILE A 36 17.36 8.83 5.37
CA ILE A 36 16.18 9.62 5.01
C ILE A 36 16.50 10.35 3.70
N TYR A 37 15.58 10.38 2.76
CA TYR A 37 15.76 11.11 1.50
C TYR A 37 14.84 12.32 1.45
N ALA A 38 15.36 13.43 0.93
CA ALA A 38 14.51 14.47 0.37
C ALA A 38 14.05 14.06 -1.03
N TYR A 39 12.96 14.63 -1.51
CA TYR A 39 12.42 14.30 -2.82
C TYR A 39 11.65 15.47 -3.43
N GLU A 40 11.64 15.53 -4.76
CA GLU A 40 10.69 16.36 -5.50
C GLU A 40 9.44 15.53 -5.76
N MET A 41 8.27 16.16 -5.62
CA MET A 41 6.99 15.51 -5.82
C MET A 41 6.00 16.41 -6.55
N SER A 42 5.06 15.77 -7.22
CA SER A 42 3.80 16.34 -7.68
C SER A 42 2.68 15.80 -6.79
N TYR A 43 1.74 16.65 -6.37
CA TYR A 43 0.57 16.26 -5.59
C TYR A 43 -0.66 17.03 -6.06
N SER A 44 -1.84 16.43 -5.88
CA SER A 44 -3.11 17.04 -6.29
C SER A 44 -3.92 17.44 -5.07
N ILE A 45 -4.35 18.70 -5.01
CA ILE A 45 -5.28 19.24 -4.01
C ILE A 45 -6.49 19.79 -4.75
N GLY A 46 -7.63 19.10 -4.64
CA GLY A 46 -8.80 19.37 -5.48
C GLY A 46 -8.46 19.23 -6.96
N ASP A 47 -8.77 20.25 -7.77
CA ASP A 47 -8.46 20.28 -9.20
C ASP A 47 -7.06 20.84 -9.52
N LEU A 48 -6.28 21.21 -8.51
CA LEU A 48 -4.98 21.84 -8.67
C LEU A 48 -3.85 20.82 -8.47
N THR A 49 -2.95 20.74 -9.45
CA THR A 49 -1.68 20.03 -9.29
C THR A 49 -0.59 20.99 -8.86
N ALA A 50 0.10 20.64 -7.79
CA ALA A 50 1.24 21.36 -7.28
C ALA A 50 2.51 20.51 -7.33
N THR A 51 3.65 21.16 -7.46
CA THR A 51 4.97 20.52 -7.40
C THR A 51 5.81 21.20 -6.35
N GLY A 52 6.71 20.45 -5.73
CA GLY A 52 7.56 20.96 -4.68
C GLY A 52 8.65 19.99 -4.27
N LYS A 53 9.44 20.41 -3.28
CA LYS A 53 10.39 19.57 -2.57
C LYS A 53 9.84 19.24 -1.20
N ALA A 54 9.85 17.96 -0.87
CA ALA A 54 9.66 17.43 0.47
C ALA A 54 11.03 17.17 1.12
N ASP A 55 11.19 17.61 2.36
CA ASP A 55 12.37 17.37 3.20
C ASP A 55 11.92 16.85 4.57
N PRO A 56 11.82 15.52 4.74
CA PRO A 56 11.33 14.94 6.00
C PRO A 56 12.20 15.26 7.22
N SER A 57 13.45 15.65 7.01
CA SER A 57 14.38 16.02 8.10
C SER A 57 14.10 17.42 8.68
N ALA A 58 13.36 18.26 7.95
CA ALA A 58 13.00 19.59 8.42
C ALA A 58 11.95 19.53 9.55
N PRO A 59 11.86 20.59 10.38
CA PRO A 59 10.78 20.72 11.36
C PRO A 59 9.41 20.64 10.70
N LYS A 60 8.43 20.06 11.41
CA LYS A 60 7.02 20.08 10.98
C LYS A 60 6.58 21.54 10.75
N GLY A 61 5.92 21.81 9.64
CA GLY A 61 5.58 23.14 9.12
C GLY A 61 6.57 23.68 8.08
N GLU A 62 7.73 23.05 7.91
CA GLU A 62 8.81 23.49 7.03
C GLU A 62 9.31 22.39 6.08
N ARG A 63 8.60 21.26 5.98
CA ARG A 63 9.02 20.08 5.22
C ARG A 63 8.66 20.20 3.74
N LEU A 64 7.62 20.94 3.39
CA LEU A 64 7.20 21.15 2.02
C LEU A 64 7.57 22.54 1.50
N THR A 65 8.34 22.58 0.40
CA THR A 65 8.58 23.79 -0.38
C THR A 65 7.89 23.69 -1.73
N VAL A 66 6.87 24.50 -1.96
CA VAL A 66 6.12 24.51 -3.24
C VAL A 66 6.85 25.30 -4.32
N TYR A 67 7.05 24.69 -5.48
CA TYR A 67 7.64 25.31 -6.67
C TYR A 67 6.58 25.87 -7.62
N THR A 68 5.52 25.10 -7.86
CA THR A 68 4.38 25.53 -8.69
C THR A 68 3.07 25.03 -8.08
N PRO A 69 1.97 25.80 -8.16
CA PRO A 69 1.92 27.19 -8.62
C PRO A 69 2.60 28.15 -7.65
N LYS A 70 2.96 29.34 -8.12
CA LYS A 70 3.49 30.41 -7.26
C LYS A 70 2.43 30.85 -6.25
N LYS A 71 2.86 31.27 -5.05
CA LYS A 71 1.97 31.67 -3.93
C LYS A 71 0.89 32.69 -4.32
N ASP A 72 1.23 33.68 -5.14
CA ASP A 72 0.28 34.70 -5.60
C ASP A 72 -0.89 34.13 -6.44
N ASN A 73 -0.77 32.89 -6.92
CA ASN A 73 -1.78 32.20 -7.72
C ASN A 73 -2.49 31.08 -6.95
N TRP A 74 -2.30 30.99 -5.64
CA TRP A 74 -2.96 29.96 -4.84
C TRP A 74 -4.45 30.29 -4.68
N PRO A 75 -5.35 29.33 -4.93
CA PRO A 75 -6.76 29.51 -4.64
C PRO A 75 -7.00 29.52 -3.12
N GLU A 76 -8.16 30.03 -2.70
CA GLU A 76 -8.60 29.99 -1.31
C GLU A 76 -8.64 28.55 -0.79
N GLY A 77 -8.16 28.33 0.43
CA GLY A 77 -8.07 27.00 1.06
C GLY A 77 -6.87 26.13 0.62
N PHE A 78 -6.10 26.55 -0.39
CA PHE A 78 -4.92 25.77 -0.81
C PHE A 78 -3.84 25.71 0.25
N GLU A 79 -3.59 26.81 0.98
CA GLU A 79 -2.59 26.85 2.06
C GLU A 79 -2.93 25.89 3.19
N GLU A 80 -4.20 25.75 3.57
CA GLU A 80 -4.65 24.77 4.57
C GLU A 80 -4.41 23.32 4.09
N GLY A 81 -4.70 23.03 2.81
CA GLY A 81 -4.38 21.72 2.23
C GLY A 81 -2.88 21.42 2.18
N LEU A 82 -2.02 22.45 2.07
CA LEU A 82 -0.57 22.27 2.16
C LEU A 82 -0.10 21.93 3.58
N GLU A 83 -0.75 22.47 4.60
CA GLU A 83 -0.42 22.16 5.99
C GLU A 83 -0.68 20.67 6.31
N GLU A 84 -1.74 20.09 5.74
CA GLU A 84 -2.02 18.65 5.83
C GLU A 84 -0.93 17.83 5.13
N VAL A 85 -0.59 18.17 3.88
CA VAL A 85 0.48 17.47 3.14
C VAL A 85 1.83 17.58 3.86
N ASP A 86 2.17 18.77 4.38
CA ASP A 86 3.41 18.97 5.14
C ASP A 86 3.45 18.14 6.43
N ALA A 87 2.31 18.02 7.12
CA ALA A 87 2.18 17.22 8.32
C ALA A 87 2.40 15.72 8.07
N ASP A 88 2.04 15.24 6.88
CA ASP A 88 2.15 13.84 6.46
C ASP A 88 3.53 13.50 5.86
N ILE A 89 4.36 14.50 5.53
CA ILE A 89 5.76 14.25 5.14
C ILE A 89 6.56 13.89 6.40
N ASP A 90 6.76 12.61 6.67
CA ASP A 90 7.53 12.11 7.82
C ASP A 90 8.72 11.21 7.43
N GLY A 91 8.86 10.92 6.13
CA GLY A 91 9.94 10.11 5.57
C GLY A 91 9.53 8.66 5.33
N ASP A 92 8.27 8.31 5.59
CA ASP A 92 7.70 7.02 5.28
C ASP A 92 7.16 6.97 3.84
N ILE A 93 8.09 6.82 2.89
CA ILE A 93 7.79 6.68 1.46
C ILE A 93 7.98 5.24 0.96
N TRP A 94 8.19 4.29 1.86
CA TRP A 94 8.76 2.99 1.52
C TRP A 94 7.70 1.97 1.14
N CYS A 95 7.92 1.22 0.06
CA CYS A 95 6.96 0.20 -0.38
C CYS A 95 7.05 -1.11 0.42
N LYS A 96 8.09 -1.27 1.25
CA LYS A 96 8.29 -2.46 2.08
C LYS A 96 7.10 -2.64 3.04
N ASP A 97 6.50 -1.57 3.52
CA ASP A 97 5.43 -1.65 4.53
C ASP A 97 4.16 -2.31 3.98
N PHE A 98 3.96 -2.32 2.66
CA PHE A 98 2.87 -3.08 2.04
C PHE A 98 2.98 -4.59 2.23
N ILE A 99 4.16 -5.15 2.53
CA ILE A 99 4.31 -6.59 2.76
C ILE A 99 3.59 -7.04 4.03
N ASP A 100 3.43 -6.15 5.02
CA ASP A 100 2.85 -6.50 6.31
C ASP A 100 1.35 -6.86 6.17
N MET A 101 0.71 -6.37 5.12
CA MET A 101 -0.67 -6.69 4.75
C MET A 101 -0.82 -8.06 4.08
N VAL A 102 0.27 -8.69 3.60
CA VAL A 102 0.22 -9.94 2.81
C VAL A 102 0.10 -11.16 3.73
N PRO A 103 -1.00 -11.94 3.68
CA PRO A 103 -1.12 -13.13 4.51
C PRO A 103 -0.30 -14.30 3.96
N GLU A 104 0.01 -15.27 4.83
CA GLU A 104 0.76 -16.50 4.46
C GLU A 104 0.08 -17.30 3.33
N ASN A 105 -1.24 -17.16 3.16
CA ASN A 105 -2.02 -17.86 2.14
C ASN A 105 -2.21 -17.06 0.84
N ALA A 106 -1.41 -16.01 0.61
CA ALA A 106 -1.41 -15.28 -0.65
C ALA A 106 -1.15 -16.23 -1.83
N GLN A 107 -1.87 -16.02 -2.93
CA GLN A 107 -1.82 -16.91 -4.09
C GLN A 107 -1.04 -16.24 -5.21
N GLN A 108 0.02 -16.87 -5.71
CA GLN A 108 0.69 -16.40 -6.91
C GLN A 108 -0.28 -16.49 -8.11
N VAL A 109 -0.51 -15.36 -8.79
CA VAL A 109 -1.45 -15.26 -9.93
C VAL A 109 -0.75 -15.00 -11.26
N SER A 110 0.45 -14.44 -11.24
CA SER A 110 1.28 -14.28 -12.44
C SER A 110 2.77 -14.27 -12.11
N GLU A 111 3.58 -14.56 -13.12
CA GLU A 111 5.03 -14.62 -13.00
C GLU A 111 5.66 -14.20 -14.33
N THR A 112 6.73 -13.43 -14.27
CA THR A 112 7.62 -13.11 -15.39
C THR A 112 9.03 -13.60 -15.07
N ASP A 113 10.00 -13.38 -15.96
CA ASP A 113 11.40 -13.72 -15.67
C ASP A 113 11.96 -12.95 -14.45
N THR A 114 11.44 -11.75 -14.18
CA THR A 114 11.98 -10.83 -13.16
C THR A 114 11.07 -10.59 -11.97
N THR A 115 9.77 -10.90 -12.07
CA THR A 115 8.78 -10.61 -11.01
C THR A 115 7.80 -11.77 -10.81
N ALA A 116 7.16 -11.79 -9.63
CA ALA A 116 5.99 -12.60 -9.35
C ALA A 116 4.91 -11.74 -8.70
N THR A 117 3.65 -11.96 -9.05
CA THR A 117 2.50 -11.22 -8.51
C THR A 117 1.62 -12.16 -7.73
N TYR A 118 1.20 -11.72 -6.54
CA TYR A 118 0.37 -12.47 -5.61
C TYR A 118 -0.94 -11.74 -5.38
N ALA A 119 -2.06 -12.45 -5.38
CA ALA A 119 -3.37 -11.95 -5.01
C ALA A 119 -3.81 -12.50 -3.64
N PHE A 120 -4.45 -11.66 -2.83
CA PHE A 120 -4.83 -12.00 -1.46
C PHE A 120 -5.95 -11.09 -0.92
N THR A 121 -6.52 -11.48 0.21
CA THR A 121 -7.28 -10.57 1.08
C THR A 121 -6.31 -9.99 2.10
N PRO A 122 -6.15 -8.66 2.20
CA PRO A 122 -5.14 -8.07 3.07
C PRO A 122 -5.49 -8.29 4.54
N LYS A 123 -4.43 -8.45 5.35
CA LYS A 123 -4.53 -8.45 6.81
C LYS A 123 -4.78 -7.01 7.29
N PRO A 124 -5.74 -6.78 8.20
CA PRO A 124 -5.83 -5.50 8.89
C PRO A 124 -4.66 -5.34 9.85
N ASP A 125 -4.32 -4.10 10.18
CA ASP A 125 -3.34 -3.80 11.22
C ASP A 125 -3.82 -4.28 12.60
N ALA A 126 -2.87 -4.41 13.51
CA ALA A 126 -3.13 -4.97 14.83
C ALA A 126 -4.13 -4.11 15.62
N ASP A 127 -3.99 -2.79 15.52
CA ASP A 127 -4.78 -1.76 16.19
C ASP A 127 -6.03 -1.33 15.42
N SER A 128 -6.22 -1.78 14.17
CA SER A 128 -7.43 -1.52 13.38
C SER A 128 -8.72 -1.77 14.16
N ASP A 129 -9.71 -0.91 13.99
CA ASP A 129 -10.99 -1.05 14.67
C ASP A 129 -11.87 -2.18 14.06
N GLY A 130 -13.02 -2.44 14.68
CA GLY A 130 -13.93 -3.49 14.20
C GLY A 130 -14.60 -3.20 12.85
N THR A 131 -14.65 -1.94 12.42
CA THR A 131 -15.21 -1.50 11.14
C THR A 131 -14.19 -1.70 10.03
N GLU A 132 -12.95 -1.27 10.26
CA GLU A 132 -11.81 -1.43 9.36
C GLU A 132 -11.49 -2.91 9.15
N LYS A 133 -11.41 -3.71 10.24
CA LYS A 133 -11.24 -5.17 10.16
C LYS A 133 -12.32 -5.87 9.33
N LYS A 134 -13.53 -5.32 9.23
CA LYS A 134 -14.59 -5.85 8.36
C LYS A 134 -14.41 -5.41 6.91
N LEU A 135 -13.97 -4.17 6.69
CA LEU A 135 -13.68 -3.65 5.36
C LEU A 135 -12.53 -4.41 4.70
N MET A 136 -11.41 -4.62 5.42
CA MET A 136 -10.23 -5.33 4.92
C MET A 136 -10.57 -6.74 4.41
N LYS A 137 -11.50 -7.44 5.07
CA LYS A 137 -12.01 -8.77 4.64
C LYS A 137 -12.80 -8.76 3.32
N LYS A 138 -13.09 -7.58 2.77
CA LYS A 138 -13.80 -7.38 1.51
C LYS A 138 -12.93 -6.81 0.41
N ILE A 139 -11.70 -6.43 0.73
CA ILE A 139 -10.74 -5.93 -0.23
C ILE A 139 -10.05 -7.12 -0.92
N ASN A 140 -9.85 -6.96 -2.23
CA ASN A 140 -8.93 -7.77 -3.00
C ASN A 140 -7.65 -6.95 -3.16
N ALA A 141 -6.51 -7.55 -2.85
CA ALA A 141 -5.21 -6.91 -3.01
C ALA A 141 -4.32 -7.75 -3.92
N GLU A 142 -3.42 -7.08 -4.62
CA GLU A 142 -2.30 -7.73 -5.30
C GLU A 142 -0.99 -7.03 -4.96
N ILE A 143 0.09 -7.80 -4.89
CA ILE A 143 1.45 -7.31 -4.70
C ILE A 143 2.37 -7.95 -5.73
N THR A 144 3.21 -7.15 -6.37
CA THR A 144 4.24 -7.62 -7.30
C THR A 144 5.60 -7.49 -6.62
N LEU A 145 6.32 -8.61 -6.56
CA LEU A 145 7.64 -8.71 -5.94
C LEU A 145 8.71 -8.97 -7.00
N ALA A 146 9.86 -8.30 -6.88
CA ALA A 146 11.04 -8.57 -7.66
C ALA A 146 11.68 -9.90 -7.21
N LYS A 147 11.95 -10.82 -8.14
CA LYS A 147 12.57 -12.12 -7.80
C LYS A 147 14.00 -12.01 -7.28
N GLU A 148 14.72 -11.00 -7.74
CA GLU A 148 16.14 -10.79 -7.41
C GLU A 148 16.36 -10.66 -5.90
N ASP A 149 15.49 -9.95 -5.20
CA ASP A 149 15.67 -9.59 -3.79
C ASP A 149 14.38 -9.49 -2.96
N GLY A 150 13.20 -9.72 -3.55
CA GLY A 150 11.92 -9.61 -2.87
C GLY A 150 11.37 -8.19 -2.78
N ALA A 151 11.97 -7.20 -3.43
CA ALA A 151 11.47 -5.83 -3.34
C ALA A 151 10.06 -5.67 -3.90
N VAL A 152 9.24 -4.87 -3.22
CA VAL A 152 7.88 -4.51 -3.68
C VAL A 152 8.00 -3.56 -4.87
N MET A 153 7.43 -3.96 -6.00
CA MET A 153 7.44 -3.22 -7.27
C MET A 153 6.10 -2.57 -7.56
N ASP A 154 5.00 -3.23 -7.21
CA ASP A 154 3.64 -2.70 -7.32
C ASP A 154 2.78 -3.24 -6.19
N PHE A 155 1.83 -2.44 -5.74
CA PHE A 155 0.82 -2.85 -4.78
C PHE A 155 -0.52 -2.22 -5.16
N ASN A 156 -1.58 -3.00 -5.13
CA ASN A 156 -2.93 -2.47 -5.31
C ASN A 156 -3.92 -3.11 -4.36
N MET A 157 -4.94 -2.33 -4.01
CA MET A 157 -6.09 -2.76 -3.24
C MET A 157 -7.36 -2.22 -3.89
N VAL A 158 -8.37 -3.06 -3.99
CA VAL A 158 -9.68 -2.66 -4.52
C VAL A 158 -10.79 -3.30 -3.71
N LEU A 159 -11.80 -2.50 -3.37
CA LEU A 159 -13.09 -3.02 -2.94
C LEU A 159 -13.91 -3.37 -4.19
N PRO A 160 -14.14 -4.66 -4.49
CA PRO A 160 -14.74 -5.07 -5.76
C PRO A 160 -16.22 -4.68 -5.88
N LYS A 161 -16.91 -4.45 -4.76
CA LYS A 161 -18.33 -4.07 -4.70
C LYS A 161 -18.60 -3.22 -3.45
N PRO A 162 -19.55 -2.28 -3.50
CA PRO A 162 -19.95 -1.49 -2.34
C PRO A 162 -20.24 -2.34 -1.10
N TYR A 163 -19.76 -1.90 0.07
CA TYR A 163 -19.83 -2.65 1.32
C TYR A 163 -20.36 -1.79 2.47
N LYS A 164 -21.14 -2.39 3.37
CA LYS A 164 -21.67 -1.74 4.58
C LYS A 164 -20.99 -2.34 5.82
N PRO A 165 -19.91 -1.74 6.33
CA PRO A 165 -19.23 -2.27 7.51
C PRO A 165 -20.02 -2.02 8.81
N ALA A 166 -20.93 -1.03 8.79
CA ALA A 166 -21.85 -0.68 9.87
C ALA A 166 -23.24 -0.27 9.33
N ILE A 167 -24.25 -0.17 10.22
CA ILE A 167 -25.62 0.24 9.83
C ILE A 167 -25.64 1.67 9.29
N VAL A 168 -24.84 2.55 9.88
CA VAL A 168 -24.75 3.98 9.55
C VAL A 168 -23.71 4.30 8.49
N ALA A 169 -23.04 3.30 7.91
CA ALA A 169 -21.94 3.50 6.98
C ALA A 169 -22.02 2.60 5.74
N LYS A 170 -21.66 3.17 4.59
CA LYS A 170 -21.50 2.45 3.32
C LYS A 170 -20.27 2.98 2.60
N ILE A 171 -19.36 2.09 2.23
CA ILE A 171 -18.25 2.38 1.32
C ILE A 171 -18.69 1.98 -0.08
N ASN A 172 -18.65 2.90 -1.04
CA ASN A 172 -18.97 2.59 -2.44
C ASN A 172 -17.71 2.20 -3.20
N THR A 173 -16.66 3.01 -3.07
CA THR A 173 -15.35 2.79 -3.70
C THR A 173 -14.28 2.80 -2.62
N PHE A 174 -13.31 1.91 -2.79
CA PHE A 174 -12.02 1.94 -2.13
C PHE A 174 -11.02 1.43 -3.15
N LYS A 175 -10.03 2.26 -3.48
CA LYS A 175 -8.95 1.90 -4.38
C LYS A 175 -7.65 2.48 -3.85
N MET A 176 -6.61 1.67 -3.85
CA MET A 176 -5.25 2.11 -3.60
C MET A 176 -4.36 1.49 -4.66
N ASP A 177 -3.50 2.29 -5.27
CA ASP A 177 -2.48 1.83 -6.21
C ASP A 177 -1.17 2.50 -5.83
N ALA A 178 -0.10 1.72 -5.75
CA ALA A 178 1.26 2.20 -5.58
C ALA A 178 2.16 1.51 -6.61
N THR A 179 2.90 2.30 -7.39
CA THR A 179 4.01 1.82 -8.22
C THR A 179 5.31 2.26 -7.59
N CYS A 180 6.23 1.30 -7.43
CA CYS A 180 7.43 1.48 -6.63
C CYS A 180 8.67 1.55 -7.51
N ALA A 181 9.58 2.44 -7.15
CA ALA A 181 10.88 2.59 -7.79
C ALA A 181 12.02 2.29 -6.82
N ARG A 182 13.18 1.94 -7.38
CA ARG A 182 14.39 1.63 -6.62
C ARG A 182 15.09 2.90 -6.16
N ALA A 183 15.39 2.98 -4.88
CA ALA A 183 16.31 3.95 -4.32
C ALA A 183 17.78 3.50 -4.52
N PRO A 184 18.76 4.42 -4.46
CA PRO A 184 20.19 4.09 -4.56
C PRO A 184 20.71 3.11 -3.51
N ASP A 185 20.03 3.01 -2.35
CA ASP A 185 20.37 2.09 -1.27
C ASP A 185 19.76 0.69 -1.42
N GLY A 186 19.02 0.45 -2.50
CA GLY A 186 18.40 -0.84 -2.84
C GLY A 186 16.96 -1.01 -2.35
N ARG A 187 16.47 -0.16 -1.43
CA ARG A 187 15.06 -0.15 -1.00
C ARG A 187 14.16 0.32 -2.14
N THR A 188 12.85 0.09 -2.02
CA THR A 188 11.86 0.65 -2.95
C THR A 188 10.98 1.68 -2.26
N TYR A 189 10.70 2.78 -2.98
CA TYR A 189 9.82 3.86 -2.54
C TYR A 189 8.60 3.96 -3.45
N ALA A 190 7.47 4.44 -2.92
CA ALA A 190 6.25 4.70 -3.68
C ALA A 190 6.49 5.89 -4.62
N GLN A 191 6.81 5.59 -5.87
CA GLN A 191 7.03 6.61 -6.89
C GLN A 191 5.71 7.25 -7.30
N ASP A 192 4.67 6.43 -7.51
CA ASP A 192 3.35 6.89 -7.88
C ASP A 192 2.35 6.28 -6.89
N PHE A 193 1.51 7.12 -6.31
CA PHE A 193 0.50 6.71 -5.34
C PHE A 193 -0.85 7.33 -5.68
N ASN A 194 -1.88 6.49 -5.67
CA ASN A 194 -3.26 6.91 -5.83
C ASN A 194 -4.14 6.20 -4.82
N PHE A 195 -4.85 6.97 -4.00
CA PHE A 195 -5.85 6.50 -3.08
C PHE A 195 -7.18 7.19 -3.37
N GLU A 196 -8.26 6.41 -3.41
CA GLU A 196 -9.61 6.90 -3.61
C GLU A 196 -10.57 6.14 -2.69
N ILE A 197 -11.34 6.88 -1.91
CA ILE A 197 -12.40 6.33 -1.07
C ILE A 197 -13.63 7.24 -1.15
N ASP A 198 -14.79 6.64 -1.39
CA ASP A 198 -16.07 7.35 -1.31
C ASP A 198 -17.14 6.51 -0.62
N GLY A 199 -18.07 7.20 0.01
CA GLY A 199 -19.10 6.53 0.77
C GLY A 199 -20.07 7.47 1.44
N SER A 200 -20.78 6.92 2.41
CA SER A 200 -21.60 7.69 3.33
C SER A 200 -21.48 7.16 4.75
N ALA A 201 -21.49 8.08 5.71
CA ALA A 201 -21.51 7.81 7.14
C ALA A 201 -22.47 8.79 7.82
N MET A 202 -23.32 8.31 8.73
CA MET A 202 -24.29 9.15 9.47
C MET A 202 -25.16 10.02 8.53
N MET A 203 -25.58 9.44 7.39
CA MET A 203 -26.38 10.10 6.33
C MET A 203 -25.64 11.24 5.59
N GLN A 204 -24.36 11.48 5.86
CA GLN A 204 -23.52 12.40 5.11
C GLN A 204 -22.67 11.62 4.11
N SER A 205 -22.50 12.16 2.90
CA SER A 205 -21.59 11.58 1.92
C SER A 205 -20.18 12.10 2.17
N PHE A 206 -19.18 11.27 1.87
CA PHE A 206 -17.78 11.67 1.87
C PHE A 206 -17.12 11.13 0.60
N ALA A 207 -16.11 11.85 0.13
CA ALA A 207 -15.25 11.44 -0.97
C ALA A 207 -13.87 12.03 -0.71
N GLU A 208 -12.85 11.19 -0.73
CA GLU A 208 -11.46 11.56 -0.56
C GLU A 208 -10.66 10.93 -1.68
N LYS A 209 -9.75 11.73 -2.23
CA LYS A 209 -8.82 11.29 -3.26
C LYS A 209 -7.47 11.91 -3.00
N THR A 210 -6.47 11.06 -2.87
CA THR A 210 -5.08 11.47 -2.68
C THR A 210 -4.27 10.92 -3.84
N THR A 211 -3.56 11.80 -4.53
CA THR A 211 -2.65 11.40 -5.61
C THR A 211 -1.35 12.16 -5.47
N TYR A 212 -0.24 11.43 -5.39
CA TYR A 212 1.08 12.02 -5.46
C TYR A 212 2.01 11.18 -6.36
N SER A 213 3.06 11.83 -6.84
CA SER A 213 4.14 11.21 -7.59
C SER A 213 5.46 11.81 -7.14
N ILE A 214 6.39 10.98 -6.67
CA ILE A 214 7.79 11.37 -6.43
C ILE A 214 8.48 11.42 -7.80
N THR A 215 8.66 12.63 -8.30
CA THR A 215 9.25 12.88 -9.62
C THR A 215 10.76 12.71 -9.61
N LYS A 216 11.38 12.88 -8.43
CA LYS A 216 12.83 12.72 -8.26
C LYS A 216 13.19 12.47 -6.80
N LEU A 217 13.90 11.37 -6.54
CA LEU A 217 14.59 11.17 -5.27
C LEU A 217 15.87 12.03 -5.25
N LEU A 218 16.09 12.80 -4.18
CA LEU A 218 17.26 13.66 -4.03
C LEU A 218 18.35 12.97 -3.19
N ASP A 219 19.36 13.72 -2.75
CA ASP A 219 20.37 13.18 -1.85
C ASP A 219 19.78 12.89 -0.45
N PRO A 220 20.37 11.95 0.30
CA PRO A 220 20.09 11.76 1.71
C PRO A 220 20.14 13.05 2.54
N VAL A 221 19.23 13.16 3.50
CA VAL A 221 19.14 14.25 4.48
C VAL A 221 19.16 13.69 5.90
N GLY A 222 19.48 14.52 6.88
CA GLY A 222 19.65 14.13 8.28
C GLY A 222 21.02 14.44 8.84
#